data_AF-A0AAW9GVJ7-F1
#
_entry.id   AF-A0AAW9GVJ7-F1
#
_cell.length_a   1.000
_cell.length_b   1.000
_cell.length_c   1.000
_cell.angle_alpha   90.00
_cell.angle_beta   90.00
_cell.angle_gamma   90.00
#
_symmetry.space_group_name_H-M   'P 1'
#
loop_
_entity.id
_entity.type
_entity.pdbx_description
1 polymer ?
#
loop_
_entity_poly.entity_id
_entity_poly.type
_entity_poly.pdbx_seq_one_letter_code
_entity_poly.pdbx_strand_id
1 'polypeptide(L)'
;MTPIARTALACAVLALSACKPQAQVADPAAKPAAPAAAATPAAATPGAADDNLNAVLWMQRSAEYQALAEQTYRAAADRLDAALKEPNWDALVPEERGNAATGLKPAVVMDVDETVLDNSPYQARLIRNGKEYDEVTWDQWVAEKKAKPIPGVVDFAKTADAKGITVLYVTNRAVHLTDATLANLRSAGLPVADNSVLLGLGTVVKDCEQNGSEKNCRRKLVGQQYRVLMQFGDQLGDFAQVVANTPEGRAQLLQQYHDWFGERWWMLPNPSYGSWEPALFNNDFTQSRAARHQAKVQALELAQ
;
A
#
# COMPACT_ATOMS: atom_id res chain seq x y z
N MET A 1 -28.66 90.16 -1.02
CA MET A 1 -29.74 90.98 -0.42
C MET A 1 -30.84 90.01 0.00
N THR A 2 -31.02 89.89 1.34
CA THR A 2 -32.18 89.54 2.20
C THR A 2 -33.49 88.98 1.60
N PRO A 3 -34.40 88.35 2.40
CA PRO A 3 -34.33 87.64 3.70
C PRO A 3 -35.03 86.23 3.68
N ILE A 4 -34.73 85.26 4.57
CA ILE A 4 -35.23 84.96 5.94
C ILE A 4 -36.77 84.83 6.11
N ALA A 5 -37.25 83.62 6.48
CA ALA A 5 -38.22 83.32 7.57
C ALA A 5 -38.50 81.79 7.69
N ARG A 6 -38.08 81.11 8.78
CA ARG A 6 -38.80 80.70 10.03
C ARG A 6 -39.62 79.39 9.92
N THR A 7 -39.16 78.24 10.44
CA THR A 7 -39.27 77.64 11.81
C THR A 7 -40.60 76.92 12.14
N ALA A 8 -40.55 75.61 12.43
CA ALA A 8 -41.25 74.85 13.50
C ALA A 8 -41.19 73.32 13.18
N LEU A 9 -40.35 72.48 13.81
CA LEU A 9 -40.46 71.82 15.12
C LEU A 9 -41.53 70.69 15.19
N ALA A 10 -41.09 69.42 15.24
CA ALA A 10 -41.67 68.38 16.09
C ALA A 10 -40.76 67.13 16.17
N CYS A 11 -40.55 66.66 17.39
CA CYS A 11 -39.56 65.68 17.82
C CYS A 11 -39.91 64.22 17.45
N ALA A 12 -38.90 63.44 17.08
CA ALA A 12 -38.96 61.98 17.04
C ALA A 12 -38.52 61.41 18.41
N VAL A 13 -39.41 60.68 19.08
CA VAL A 13 -39.10 59.87 20.27
C VAL A 13 -39.30 58.40 19.91
N LEU A 14 -38.20 57.66 19.95
CA LEU A 14 -38.14 56.20 19.83
C LEU A 14 -38.73 55.56 21.10
N ALA A 15 -39.77 54.74 20.96
CA ALA A 15 -40.26 53.86 22.01
C ALA A 15 -40.26 52.41 21.52
N LEU A 16 -39.32 51.63 22.05
CA LEU A 16 -39.25 50.17 21.96
C LEU A 16 -40.54 49.56 22.54
N SER A 17 -41.30 48.84 21.71
CA SER A 17 -42.46 48.07 22.16
C SER A 17 -42.26 46.60 21.84
N ALA A 18 -42.08 45.81 22.89
CA ALA A 18 -42.09 44.36 22.87
C ALA A 18 -43.46 43.83 22.42
N CYS A 19 -43.48 42.86 21.51
CA CYS A 19 -44.68 42.06 21.23
C CYS A 19 -44.40 40.59 21.51
N LYS A 20 -45.27 40.03 22.35
CA LYS A 20 -45.32 38.63 22.81
C LYS A 20 -45.56 37.67 21.63
N PRO A 21 -45.03 36.44 21.67
CA PRO A 21 -45.34 35.41 20.69
C PRO A 21 -46.77 34.90 20.88
N GLN A 22 -47.51 34.85 19.77
CA GLN A 22 -48.85 34.29 19.66
C GLN A 22 -48.74 32.77 19.50
N ALA A 23 -49.48 32.02 20.32
CA ALA A 23 -49.47 30.56 20.30
C ALA A 23 -50.06 30.03 18.98
N GLN A 24 -49.26 29.23 18.28
CA GLN A 24 -49.66 28.51 17.07
C GLN A 24 -50.45 27.26 17.47
N VAL A 25 -51.64 27.11 16.90
CA VAL A 25 -52.50 25.92 17.05
C VAL A 25 -51.81 24.76 16.34
N ALA A 26 -51.65 23.63 17.04
CA ALA A 26 -50.99 22.44 16.53
C ALA A 26 -51.85 21.72 15.49
N ASP A 27 -51.27 21.45 14.32
CA ASP A 27 -51.81 20.52 13.32
C ASP A 27 -51.80 19.07 13.85
N PRO A 28 -52.73 18.20 13.42
CA PRO A 28 -52.78 16.82 13.85
C PRO A 28 -51.55 16.04 13.37
N ALA A 29 -50.98 15.25 14.28
CA ALA A 29 -49.73 14.54 14.15
C ALA A 29 -49.56 13.77 12.84
N ALA A 30 -48.48 14.09 12.11
CA ALA A 30 -48.00 13.28 11.00
C ALA A 30 -47.62 11.88 11.48
N LYS A 31 -48.08 10.87 10.74
CA LYS A 31 -47.80 9.45 10.98
C LYS A 31 -46.27 9.21 10.92
N PRO A 32 -45.68 8.39 11.82
CA PRO A 32 -44.25 8.11 11.76
C PRO A 32 -43.89 7.45 10.41
N ALA A 33 -42.91 8.02 9.71
CA ALA A 33 -42.35 7.42 8.50
C ALA A 33 -41.77 6.04 8.85
N ALA A 34 -42.09 5.04 8.03
CA ALA A 34 -41.53 3.71 8.16
C ALA A 34 -39.99 3.77 8.06
N PRO A 35 -39.24 2.95 8.82
CA PRO A 35 -37.79 2.92 8.73
C PRO A 35 -37.38 2.60 7.29
N ALA A 36 -36.51 3.44 6.72
CA ALA A 36 -35.95 3.22 5.40
C ALA A 36 -35.31 1.82 5.37
N ALA A 37 -35.81 0.96 4.48
CA ALA A 37 -35.21 -0.33 4.25
C ALA A 37 -33.73 -0.12 3.89
N ALA A 38 -32.84 -0.79 4.62
CA ALA A 38 -31.43 -0.81 4.28
C ALA A 38 -31.29 -1.23 2.81
N ALA A 39 -30.65 -0.37 2.01
CA ALA A 39 -30.41 -0.66 0.61
C ALA A 39 -29.58 -1.94 0.52
N THR A 40 -30.19 -2.99 -0.04
CA THR A 40 -29.48 -4.21 -0.42
C THR A 40 -28.32 -3.83 -1.34
N PRO A 41 -27.10 -4.36 -1.16
CA PRO A 41 -26.01 -4.10 -2.10
C PRO A 41 -26.48 -4.50 -3.49
N ALA A 42 -26.48 -3.55 -4.43
CA ALA A 42 -26.79 -3.86 -5.81
C ALA A 42 -25.79 -4.92 -6.28
N ALA A 43 -26.29 -6.09 -6.66
CA ALA A 43 -25.47 -7.11 -7.29
C ALA A 43 -24.84 -6.51 -8.55
N ALA A 44 -23.54 -6.73 -8.74
CA ALA A 44 -22.81 -6.24 -9.92
C ALA A 44 -23.54 -6.69 -11.20
N THR A 45 -23.87 -5.73 -12.06
CA THR A 45 -24.49 -6.00 -13.36
C THR A 45 -23.56 -6.90 -14.18
N PRO A 46 -24.03 -8.06 -14.68
CA PRO A 46 -23.23 -8.88 -15.58
C PRO A 46 -22.74 -8.03 -16.77
N GLY A 47 -21.42 -7.88 -16.92
CA GLY A 47 -20.80 -7.11 -18.02
C GLY A 47 -20.25 -5.71 -17.65
N ALA A 48 -20.27 -5.29 -16.39
CA ALA A 48 -19.51 -4.11 -15.98
C ALA A 48 -17.99 -4.38 -16.09
N ALA A 49 -17.25 -3.47 -16.74
CA ALA A 49 -15.79 -3.56 -16.82
C ALA A 49 -15.17 -3.46 -15.41
N ASP A 50 -14.10 -4.22 -15.19
CA ASP A 50 -13.32 -4.17 -13.96
C ASP A 50 -12.02 -3.41 -14.21
N ASP A 51 -11.75 -2.35 -13.41
CA ASP A 51 -10.53 -1.54 -13.49
C ASP A 51 -9.24 -2.37 -13.48
N ASN A 52 -9.25 -3.53 -12.81
CA ASN A 52 -8.07 -4.36 -12.60
C ASN A 52 -7.87 -5.41 -13.72
N LEU A 53 -8.82 -5.54 -14.66
CA LEU A 53 -8.80 -6.62 -15.66
C LEU A 53 -7.51 -6.62 -16.50
N ASN A 54 -7.14 -5.47 -17.08
CA ASN A 54 -5.95 -5.38 -17.93
C ASN A 54 -4.65 -5.53 -17.13
N ALA A 55 -4.60 -5.03 -15.90
CA ALA A 55 -3.43 -5.17 -15.04
C ALA A 55 -3.16 -6.65 -14.69
N VAL A 56 -4.19 -7.38 -14.26
CA VAL A 56 -4.08 -8.82 -13.96
C VAL A 56 -3.77 -9.62 -15.23
N LEU A 57 -4.40 -9.30 -16.37
CA LEU A 57 -4.08 -9.96 -17.64
C LEU A 57 -2.64 -9.72 -18.06
N TRP A 58 -2.13 -8.49 -17.92
CA TRP A 58 -0.74 -8.17 -18.23
C TRP A 58 0.21 -9.00 -17.35
N MET A 59 0.01 -9.05 -16.04
CA MET A 59 0.83 -9.87 -15.15
C MET A 59 0.77 -11.37 -15.49
N GLN A 60 -0.42 -11.90 -15.80
CA GLN A 60 -0.61 -13.34 -16.03
C GLN A 60 -0.22 -13.85 -17.42
N ARG A 61 -0.30 -12.98 -18.44
CA ARG A 61 -0.29 -13.39 -19.85
C ARG A 61 0.71 -12.65 -20.72
N SER A 62 1.23 -11.50 -20.29
CA SER A 62 2.24 -10.80 -21.07
C SER A 62 3.60 -11.51 -20.93
N ALA A 63 4.33 -11.61 -22.04
CA ALA A 63 5.72 -12.05 -22.00
C ALA A 63 6.60 -10.95 -21.39
N GLU A 64 6.16 -9.70 -21.48
CA GLU A 64 6.80 -8.50 -20.96
C GLU A 64 6.92 -8.52 -19.45
N TYR A 65 5.87 -8.93 -18.72
CA TYR A 65 5.94 -9.09 -17.27
C TYR A 65 7.00 -10.11 -16.86
N GLN A 66 7.00 -11.28 -17.51
CA GLN A 66 8.01 -12.31 -17.26
C GLN A 66 9.43 -11.77 -17.55
N ALA A 67 9.61 -11.10 -18.69
CA ALA A 67 10.90 -10.53 -19.07
C ALA A 67 11.38 -9.47 -18.07
N LEU A 68 10.48 -8.59 -17.59
CA LEU A 68 10.81 -7.57 -16.59
C LEU A 68 11.22 -8.20 -15.25
N ALA A 69 10.47 -9.18 -14.75
CA ALA A 69 10.80 -9.86 -13.51
C ALA A 69 12.16 -10.59 -13.61
N GLU A 70 12.37 -11.37 -14.68
CA GLU A 70 13.64 -12.06 -14.92
C GLU A 70 14.82 -11.08 -15.08
N GLN A 71 14.61 -9.97 -15.80
CA GLN A 71 15.62 -8.93 -15.98
C GLN A 71 16.04 -8.33 -14.64
N THR A 72 15.07 -7.97 -13.80
CA THR A 72 15.34 -7.41 -12.47
C THR A 72 16.15 -8.37 -11.60
N TYR A 73 15.75 -9.65 -11.53
CA TYR A 73 16.48 -10.63 -10.72
C TYR A 73 17.87 -10.99 -11.28
N ARG A 74 18.03 -11.05 -12.61
CA ARG A 74 19.35 -11.26 -13.24
C ARG A 74 20.29 -10.08 -12.99
N ALA A 75 19.80 -8.85 -13.19
CA ALA A 75 20.58 -7.64 -12.91
C ALA A 75 20.99 -7.57 -11.42
N ALA A 76 20.11 -7.99 -10.51
CA ALA A 76 20.43 -8.09 -9.10
C ALA A 76 21.51 -9.14 -8.80
N ALA A 77 21.41 -10.32 -9.40
CA ALA A 77 22.41 -11.37 -9.26
C ALA A 77 23.81 -10.89 -9.71
N ASP A 78 23.89 -10.16 -10.82
CA ASP A 78 25.13 -9.61 -11.36
C ASP A 78 25.81 -8.59 -10.42
N ARG A 79 25.03 -7.91 -9.56
CA ARG A 79 25.55 -6.93 -8.57
C ARG A 79 25.88 -7.52 -7.22
N LEU A 80 25.46 -8.76 -6.96
CA LEU A 80 25.54 -9.37 -5.63
C LEU A 80 26.98 -9.49 -5.12
N ASP A 81 27.92 -9.86 -5.99
CA ASP A 81 29.34 -9.99 -5.60
C ASP A 81 30.01 -8.65 -5.31
N ALA A 82 29.60 -7.57 -6.01
CA ALA A 82 30.09 -6.23 -5.75
C ALA A 82 29.56 -5.74 -4.38
N ALA A 83 28.26 -5.85 -4.16
CA ALA A 83 27.61 -5.47 -2.90
C ALA A 83 28.20 -6.23 -1.69
N LEU A 84 28.46 -7.54 -1.84
CA LEU A 84 29.02 -8.36 -0.76
C LEU A 84 30.44 -7.92 -0.36
N LYS A 85 31.28 -7.56 -1.33
CA LYS A 85 32.68 -7.16 -1.13
C LYS A 85 32.82 -5.76 -0.55
N GLU A 86 31.87 -4.87 -0.80
CA GLU A 86 31.95 -3.48 -0.36
C GLU A 86 31.61 -3.36 1.15
N PRO A 87 32.54 -2.95 2.02
CA PRO A 87 32.33 -3.00 3.47
C PRO A 87 31.19 -2.08 3.96
N ASN A 88 31.07 -0.91 3.34
CA ASN A 88 30.11 0.15 3.72
C ASN A 88 28.80 0.05 2.95
N TRP A 89 28.60 -1.02 2.18
CA TRP A 89 27.37 -1.23 1.44
C TRP A 89 26.22 -1.57 2.38
N ASP A 90 25.12 -0.83 2.23
CA ASP A 90 23.87 -1.11 2.94
C ASP A 90 22.69 -0.60 2.09
N ALA A 91 21.68 -1.45 1.94
CA ALA A 91 20.45 -1.16 1.24
C ALA A 91 19.34 -0.65 2.18
N LEU A 92 19.53 -0.65 3.50
CA LEU A 92 18.65 0.07 4.42
C LEU A 92 19.01 1.55 4.43
N VAL A 93 17.97 2.39 4.48
CA VAL A 93 18.15 3.83 4.72
C VAL A 93 18.75 4.05 6.11
N PRO A 94 19.57 5.10 6.33
CA PRO A 94 20.29 5.31 7.59
C PRO A 94 19.41 5.22 8.85
N GLU A 95 18.18 5.74 8.77
CA GLU A 95 17.20 5.79 9.86
C GLU A 95 16.67 4.40 10.25
N GLU A 96 16.83 3.40 9.38
CA GLU A 96 16.33 2.04 9.54
C GLU A 96 17.44 1.00 9.80
N ARG A 97 18.72 1.39 9.83
CA ARG A 97 19.83 0.44 10.01
C ARG A 97 19.91 -0.18 11.40
N GLY A 98 19.42 0.49 12.45
CA GLY A 98 19.39 -0.04 13.83
C GLY A 98 20.76 -0.20 14.51
N ASN A 99 21.82 -0.57 13.79
CA ASN A 99 23.21 -0.73 14.20
C ASN A 99 24.17 -0.31 13.07
N ALA A 100 25.46 -0.22 13.37
CA ALA A 100 26.49 -0.10 12.32
C ALA A 100 26.60 -1.43 11.54
N ALA A 101 26.76 -1.36 10.23
CA ALA A 101 26.83 -2.52 9.34
C ALA A 101 28.07 -3.43 9.55
N THR A 102 29.06 -2.96 10.32
CA THR A 102 30.34 -3.66 10.54
C THR A 102 30.16 -4.92 11.38
N GLY A 103 30.61 -6.06 10.85
CA GLY A 103 30.60 -7.34 11.57
C GLY A 103 29.25 -8.07 11.57
N LEU A 104 28.24 -7.53 10.89
CA LEU A 104 26.93 -8.18 10.73
C LEU A 104 26.97 -9.20 9.57
N LYS A 105 26.12 -10.23 9.66
CA LYS A 105 25.95 -11.22 8.58
C LYS A 105 25.31 -10.55 7.35
N PRO A 106 25.74 -10.87 6.12
CA PRO A 106 25.11 -10.33 4.93
C PRO A 106 23.70 -10.93 4.74
N ALA A 107 22.75 -10.10 4.33
CA ALA A 107 21.40 -10.53 3.99
C ALA A 107 20.85 -9.78 2.76
N VAL A 108 19.79 -10.32 2.18
CA VAL A 108 18.88 -9.58 1.29
C VAL A 108 17.49 -9.58 1.92
N VAL A 109 16.74 -8.51 1.71
CA VAL A 109 15.36 -8.37 2.17
C VAL A 109 14.43 -8.41 0.96
N MET A 110 13.40 -9.24 1.02
CA MET A 110 12.40 -9.36 -0.03
C MET A 110 11.01 -9.16 0.55
N ASP A 111 10.19 -8.35 -0.08
CA ASP A 111 8.74 -8.53 0.05
C ASP A 111 8.32 -9.93 -0.46
N VAL A 112 7.14 -10.40 -0.05
CA VAL A 112 6.59 -11.68 -0.48
C VAL A 112 5.60 -11.55 -1.62
N ASP A 113 4.59 -10.69 -1.54
CA ASP A 113 3.44 -10.75 -2.44
C ASP A 113 3.69 -9.86 -3.67
N GLU A 114 3.64 -10.42 -4.87
CA GLU A 114 4.04 -9.77 -6.14
C GLU A 114 5.54 -9.47 -6.29
N THR A 115 6.33 -9.78 -5.26
CA THR A 115 7.80 -9.77 -5.30
C THR A 115 8.38 -11.19 -5.38
N VAL A 116 7.99 -12.08 -4.47
CA VAL A 116 8.46 -13.49 -4.43
C VAL A 116 7.38 -14.46 -4.91
N LEU A 117 6.14 -14.27 -4.49
CA LEU A 117 5.00 -15.12 -4.78
C LEU A 117 3.98 -14.35 -5.64
N ASP A 118 3.54 -14.97 -6.73
CA ASP A 118 2.49 -14.50 -7.63
C ASP A 118 1.10 -14.84 -7.08
N ASN A 119 0.39 -13.80 -6.67
CA ASN A 119 -0.97 -13.83 -6.17
C ASN A 119 -1.98 -13.33 -7.20
N SER A 120 -1.58 -13.06 -8.45
CA SER A 120 -2.50 -12.71 -9.52
C SER A 120 -3.67 -13.70 -9.70
N PRO A 121 -3.58 -15.02 -9.36
CA PRO A 121 -4.75 -15.90 -9.39
C PRO A 121 -5.84 -15.51 -8.38
N TYR A 122 -5.48 -14.92 -7.23
CA TYR A 122 -6.45 -14.36 -6.29
C TYR A 122 -7.15 -13.14 -6.90
N GLN A 123 -6.39 -12.22 -7.50
CA GLN A 123 -6.95 -11.06 -8.20
C GLN A 123 -7.90 -11.48 -9.34
N ALA A 124 -7.55 -12.51 -10.10
CA ALA A 124 -8.41 -13.08 -11.13
C ALA A 124 -9.73 -13.65 -10.57
N ARG A 125 -9.73 -14.23 -9.36
CA ARG A 125 -10.96 -14.69 -8.68
C ARG A 125 -11.84 -13.52 -8.26
N LEU A 126 -11.24 -12.40 -7.83
CA LEU A 126 -11.99 -11.20 -7.48
C LEU A 126 -12.71 -10.64 -8.72
N ILE A 127 -11.97 -10.44 -9.81
CA ILE A 127 -12.51 -9.94 -11.09
C ILE A 127 -13.64 -10.85 -11.58
N ARG A 128 -13.41 -12.18 -11.66
CA ARG A 128 -14.41 -13.13 -12.17
C ARG A 128 -15.70 -13.16 -11.35
N ASN A 129 -15.62 -12.84 -10.06
CA ASN A 129 -16.76 -12.87 -9.14
C ASN A 129 -17.31 -11.46 -8.84
N GLY A 130 -16.77 -10.40 -9.45
CA GLY A 130 -17.16 -9.02 -9.18
C GLY A 130 -16.94 -8.59 -7.73
N LYS A 131 -15.92 -9.14 -7.07
CA LYS A 131 -15.57 -8.87 -5.66
C LYS A 131 -14.39 -7.92 -5.55
N GLU A 132 -14.20 -7.39 -4.34
CA GLU A 132 -13.02 -6.62 -3.95
C GLU A 132 -12.21 -7.40 -2.92
N TYR A 133 -11.01 -6.90 -2.59
CA TYR A 133 -10.17 -7.50 -1.56
C TYR A 133 -10.94 -7.62 -0.24
N ASP A 134 -10.82 -8.78 0.39
CA ASP A 134 -11.37 -9.08 1.70
C ASP A 134 -10.37 -9.96 2.46
N GLU A 135 -10.08 -9.60 3.72
CA GLU A 135 -9.08 -10.29 4.54
C GLU A 135 -9.39 -11.77 4.74
N VAL A 136 -10.67 -12.14 4.88
CA VAL A 136 -11.06 -13.54 5.09
C VAL A 136 -10.80 -14.37 3.83
N THR A 137 -11.16 -13.86 2.66
CA THR A 137 -10.88 -14.56 1.40
C THR A 137 -9.39 -14.56 1.03
N TRP A 138 -8.64 -13.54 1.46
CA TRP A 138 -7.19 -13.51 1.35
C TRP A 138 -6.53 -14.58 2.22
N ASP A 139 -6.93 -14.70 3.48
CA ASP A 139 -6.45 -15.75 4.39
C ASP A 139 -6.70 -17.15 3.81
N GLN A 140 -7.88 -17.36 3.21
CA GLN A 140 -8.20 -18.60 2.51
C GLN A 140 -7.26 -18.86 1.32
N TRP A 141 -6.96 -17.84 0.51
CA TRP A 141 -6.00 -17.95 -0.59
C TRP A 141 -4.59 -18.31 -0.08
N VAL A 142 -4.12 -17.65 0.97
CA VAL A 142 -2.80 -17.94 1.57
C VAL A 142 -2.77 -19.37 2.14
N ALA A 143 -3.86 -19.83 2.76
CA ALA A 143 -3.99 -21.20 3.27
C ALA A 143 -3.97 -22.26 2.16
N GLU A 144 -4.31 -21.92 0.92
CA GLU A 144 -4.18 -22.84 -0.22
C GLU A 144 -2.72 -23.13 -0.59
N LYS A 145 -1.79 -22.22 -0.30
CA LYS A 145 -0.34 -22.37 -0.54
C LYS A 145 0.00 -22.66 -2.01
N LYS A 146 -0.75 -22.06 -2.93
CA LYS A 146 -0.65 -22.29 -4.39
C LYS A 146 -0.02 -21.13 -5.16
N ALA A 147 0.40 -20.07 -4.47
CA ALA A 147 1.07 -18.96 -5.14
C ALA A 147 2.39 -19.48 -5.73
N LYS A 148 2.62 -19.15 -7.00
CA LYS A 148 3.82 -19.59 -7.74
C LYS A 148 4.96 -18.60 -7.51
N PRO A 149 6.22 -18.99 -7.65
CA PRO A 149 7.30 -18.02 -7.59
C PRO A 149 7.22 -17.05 -8.78
N ILE A 150 7.50 -15.77 -8.51
CA ILE A 150 7.70 -14.75 -9.54
C ILE A 150 8.91 -15.14 -10.42
N PRO A 151 8.88 -14.96 -11.75
CA PRO A 151 9.98 -15.39 -12.63
C PRO A 151 11.34 -14.83 -12.20
N GLY A 152 12.37 -15.68 -12.14
CA GLY A 152 13.75 -15.33 -11.77
C GLY A 152 14.07 -15.34 -10.26
N VAL A 153 13.07 -15.23 -9.38
CA VAL A 153 13.30 -15.11 -7.93
C VAL A 153 14.02 -16.32 -7.32
N VAL A 154 13.67 -17.53 -7.76
CA VAL A 154 14.20 -18.78 -7.20
C VAL A 154 15.70 -18.91 -7.46
N ASP A 155 16.13 -18.59 -8.68
CA ASP A 155 17.53 -18.67 -9.08
C ASP A 155 18.36 -17.61 -8.35
N PHE A 156 17.84 -16.38 -8.23
CA PHE A 156 18.47 -15.33 -7.45
C PHE A 156 18.62 -15.75 -5.97
N ALA A 157 17.54 -16.20 -5.33
CA ALA A 157 17.54 -16.54 -3.92
C ALA A 157 18.49 -17.71 -3.61
N LYS A 158 18.52 -18.75 -4.46
CA LYS A 158 19.48 -19.86 -4.34
C LYS A 158 20.92 -19.40 -4.55
N THR A 159 21.15 -18.46 -5.47
CA THR A 159 22.50 -17.89 -5.70
C THR A 159 22.97 -17.11 -4.48
N ALA A 160 22.09 -16.32 -3.86
CA ALA A 160 22.40 -15.60 -2.62
C ALA A 160 22.69 -16.57 -1.46
N ASP A 161 21.83 -17.57 -1.25
CA ASP A 161 21.99 -18.58 -0.20
C ASP A 161 23.30 -19.38 -0.37
N ALA A 162 23.63 -19.80 -1.58
CA ALA A 162 24.89 -20.49 -1.89
C ALA A 162 26.15 -19.64 -1.62
N LYS A 163 26.02 -18.31 -1.57
CA LYS A 163 27.08 -17.37 -1.20
C LYS A 163 27.10 -17.07 0.31
N GLY A 164 26.25 -17.72 1.11
CA GLY A 164 26.12 -17.49 2.54
C GLY A 164 25.38 -16.20 2.89
N ILE A 165 24.60 -15.65 1.96
CA ILE A 165 23.78 -14.46 2.16
C ILE A 165 22.39 -14.91 2.62
N THR A 166 21.95 -14.42 3.77
CA THR A 166 20.64 -14.80 4.32
C THR A 166 19.52 -14.14 3.52
N VAL A 167 18.52 -14.91 3.07
CA VAL A 167 17.31 -14.38 2.42
C VAL A 167 16.25 -14.15 3.49
N LEU A 168 15.88 -12.88 3.71
CA LEU A 168 14.86 -12.46 4.67
C LEU A 168 13.60 -12.01 3.93
N TYR A 169 12.44 -12.41 4.43
CA TYR A 169 11.14 -12.08 3.88
C TYR A 169 10.41 -11.13 4.83
N VAL A 170 10.18 -9.89 4.41
CA VAL A 170 9.46 -8.88 5.19
C VAL A 170 8.14 -8.56 4.48
N THR A 171 7.04 -9.08 5.01
CA THR A 171 5.74 -9.11 4.31
C THR A 171 4.62 -8.55 5.16
N ASN A 172 3.58 -8.02 4.51
CA ASN A 172 2.35 -7.62 5.19
C ASN A 172 1.30 -8.72 5.33
N ARG A 173 1.62 -9.98 4.95
CA ARG A 173 0.86 -11.12 5.47
C ARG A 173 0.91 -11.12 6.98
N ALA A 174 -0.27 -11.21 7.61
CA ALA A 174 -0.38 -11.19 9.05
C ALA A 174 0.33 -12.38 9.71
N VAL A 175 0.83 -12.20 10.93
CA VAL A 175 1.64 -13.22 11.63
C VAL A 175 0.94 -14.57 11.81
N HIS A 176 -0.40 -14.62 11.86
CA HIS A 176 -1.14 -15.89 11.91
C HIS A 176 -1.05 -16.71 10.62
N LEU A 177 -0.61 -16.10 9.52
CA LEU A 177 -0.38 -16.74 8.22
C LEU A 177 1.06 -17.23 8.02
N THR A 178 1.92 -17.12 9.04
CA THR A 178 3.36 -17.45 8.98
C THR A 178 3.59 -18.88 8.46
N ASP A 179 2.94 -19.88 9.07
CA ASP A 179 3.17 -21.29 8.71
C ASP A 179 2.73 -21.61 7.28
N ALA A 180 1.61 -21.02 6.84
CA ALA A 180 1.14 -21.18 5.47
C ALA A 180 2.09 -20.54 4.46
N THR A 181 2.59 -19.33 4.77
CA THR A 181 3.53 -18.59 3.93
C THR A 181 4.87 -19.30 3.81
N LEU A 182 5.47 -19.73 4.93
CA LEU A 182 6.72 -20.49 4.93
C LEU A 182 6.59 -21.82 4.18
N ALA A 183 5.46 -22.52 4.31
CA ALA A 183 5.20 -23.73 3.56
C ALA A 183 5.10 -23.46 2.04
N ASN A 184 4.44 -22.37 1.64
CA ASN A 184 4.38 -21.98 0.23
C ASN A 184 5.77 -21.63 -0.31
N LEU A 185 6.56 -20.82 0.40
CA LEU A 185 7.93 -20.44 0.02
C LEU A 185 8.82 -21.67 -0.19
N ARG A 186 8.80 -22.62 0.76
CA ARG A 186 9.55 -23.89 0.63
C ARG A 186 9.09 -24.69 -0.59
N SER A 187 7.78 -24.81 -0.80
CA SER A 187 7.24 -25.55 -1.95
C SER A 187 7.58 -24.91 -3.31
N ALA A 188 7.74 -23.59 -3.33
CA ALA A 188 8.19 -22.83 -4.49
C ALA A 188 9.72 -22.88 -4.70
N GLY A 189 10.46 -23.55 -3.80
CA GLY A 189 11.90 -23.78 -3.91
C GLY A 189 12.76 -22.64 -3.36
N LEU A 190 12.18 -21.74 -2.56
CA LEU A 190 12.91 -20.64 -1.93
C LEU A 190 13.68 -21.10 -0.68
N PRO A 191 14.87 -20.53 -0.41
CA PRO A 191 15.59 -20.77 0.84
C PRO A 191 14.78 -20.29 2.05
N VAL A 192 14.60 -21.17 3.04
CA VAL A 192 13.97 -20.88 4.32
C VAL A 192 14.76 -21.61 5.40
N ALA A 193 15.69 -20.92 6.05
CA ALA A 193 16.56 -21.51 7.07
C ALA A 193 15.76 -21.97 8.30
N ASP A 194 14.94 -21.06 8.85
CA ASP A 194 14.03 -21.31 9.95
C ASP A 194 12.92 -20.24 9.95
N ASN A 195 12.04 -20.21 10.96
CA ASN A 195 10.92 -19.27 10.98
C ASN A 195 11.33 -17.80 11.16
N SER A 196 12.52 -17.51 11.70
CA SER A 196 12.99 -16.14 11.97
C SER A 196 13.27 -15.34 10.69
N VAL A 197 13.38 -16.00 9.54
CA VAL A 197 13.61 -15.34 8.25
C VAL A 197 12.34 -14.69 7.69
N LEU A 198 11.17 -14.91 8.28
CA LEU A 198 9.91 -14.26 7.88
C LEU A 198 9.42 -13.30 8.97
N LEU A 199 9.27 -12.02 8.62
CA LEU A 199 8.72 -10.98 9.48
C LEU A 199 7.37 -10.48 8.93
N GLY A 200 6.28 -11.07 9.43
CA GLY A 200 4.91 -10.74 9.03
C GLY A 200 4.34 -9.48 9.69
N LEU A 201 3.19 -9.00 9.21
CA LEU A 201 2.45 -7.90 9.83
C LEU A 201 1.93 -8.32 11.22
N GLY A 202 2.22 -7.49 12.23
CA GLY A 202 1.99 -7.82 13.64
C GLY A 202 3.22 -8.38 14.37
N THR A 203 4.37 -8.48 13.71
CA THR A 203 5.65 -8.75 14.39
C THR A 203 5.94 -7.63 15.39
N VAL A 204 6.03 -7.99 16.68
CA VAL A 204 6.33 -7.04 17.76
C VAL A 204 7.82 -6.75 17.77
N VAL A 205 8.20 -5.48 17.60
CA VAL A 205 9.58 -5.02 17.66
C VAL A 205 9.73 -4.13 18.88
N LYS A 206 10.68 -4.48 19.75
CA LYS A 206 10.94 -3.71 20.98
C LYS A 206 11.28 -2.26 20.64
N ASP A 207 10.69 -1.32 21.38
CA ASP A 207 10.92 0.13 21.27
C ASP A 207 10.63 0.70 19.86
N CYS A 208 9.78 0.02 19.07
CA CYS A 208 9.34 0.50 17.76
C CYS A 208 7.84 0.25 17.58
N GLU A 209 7.06 1.32 17.49
CA GLU A 209 5.64 1.24 17.25
C GLU A 209 5.33 1.11 15.75
N GLN A 210 4.66 0.02 15.41
CA GLN A 210 4.24 -0.31 14.06
C GLN A 210 3.09 0.63 13.64
N ASN A 211 3.30 1.42 12.58
CA ASN A 211 2.26 2.27 12.01
C ASN A 211 1.61 1.60 10.79
N GLY A 212 0.37 1.13 10.95
CA GLY A 212 -0.37 0.46 9.88
C GLY A 212 0.43 -0.69 9.27
N SER A 213 0.53 -0.70 7.93
CA SER A 213 1.23 -1.72 7.15
C SER A 213 2.68 -1.35 6.79
N GLU A 214 3.24 -0.26 7.32
CA GLU A 214 4.63 0.12 7.02
C GLU A 214 5.63 -0.94 7.52
N LYS A 215 6.76 -1.13 6.85
CA LYS A 215 7.72 -2.20 7.21
C LYS A 215 8.90 -1.72 8.03
N ASN A 216 8.90 -0.44 8.44
CA ASN A 216 10.02 0.24 9.10
C ASN A 216 10.53 -0.48 10.37
N CYS A 217 9.65 -0.89 11.29
CA CYS A 217 10.07 -1.57 12.51
C CYS A 217 10.71 -2.92 12.23
N ARG A 218 10.17 -3.67 11.27
CA ARG A 218 10.70 -4.97 10.86
C ARG A 218 12.04 -4.81 10.14
N ARG A 219 12.21 -3.79 9.29
CA ARG A 219 13.51 -3.45 8.70
C ARG A 219 14.54 -3.01 9.73
N LYS A 220 14.15 -2.24 10.76
CA LYS A 220 15.02 -1.92 11.90
C LYS A 220 15.48 -3.16 12.65
N LEU A 221 14.59 -4.13 12.88
CA LEU A 221 14.95 -5.40 13.49
C LEU A 221 15.95 -6.19 12.61
N VAL A 222 15.76 -6.17 11.29
CA VAL A 222 16.73 -6.76 10.35
C VAL A 222 18.09 -6.06 10.44
N GLY A 223 18.13 -4.73 10.38
CA GLY A 223 19.39 -3.98 10.43
C GLY A 223 20.17 -4.14 11.73
N GLN A 224 19.50 -4.48 12.83
CA GLN A 224 20.18 -4.81 14.09
C GLN A 224 21.03 -6.08 14.00
N GLN A 225 20.70 -7.00 13.08
CA GLN A 225 21.26 -8.35 13.00
C GLN A 225 22.06 -8.60 11.71
N TYR A 226 21.73 -7.86 10.65
CA TYR A 226 22.23 -8.11 9.30
C TYR A 226 22.69 -6.83 8.62
N ARG A 227 23.72 -6.97 7.79
CA ARG A 227 24.09 -5.98 6.78
C ARG A 227 23.29 -6.29 5.52
N VAL A 228 22.31 -5.45 5.20
CA VAL A 228 21.40 -5.69 4.08
C VAL A 228 22.06 -5.25 2.78
N LEU A 229 22.33 -6.20 1.89
CA LEU A 229 22.96 -5.96 0.60
C LEU A 229 21.96 -5.47 -0.44
N MET A 230 20.74 -5.97 -0.42
CA MET A 230 19.72 -5.63 -1.41
C MET A 230 18.33 -5.67 -0.79
N GLN A 231 17.44 -4.81 -1.29
CA GLN A 231 16.01 -4.87 -1.01
C GLN A 231 15.23 -5.12 -2.30
N PHE A 232 14.18 -5.92 -2.23
CA PHE A 232 13.28 -6.28 -3.33
C PHE A 232 11.85 -6.00 -2.92
N GLY A 233 11.07 -5.42 -3.82
CA GLY A 233 9.68 -5.05 -3.56
C GLY A 233 8.97 -4.60 -4.82
N ASP A 234 7.64 -4.64 -4.81
CA ASP A 234 6.78 -4.04 -5.83
C ASP A 234 6.15 -2.71 -5.35
N GLN A 235 6.38 -2.35 -4.09
CA GLN A 235 5.91 -1.10 -3.50
C GLN A 235 7.06 -0.26 -2.93
N LEU A 236 6.96 1.08 -3.03
CA LEU A 236 7.92 2.00 -2.39
C LEU A 236 8.10 1.73 -0.88
N GLY A 237 7.01 1.33 -0.21
CA GLY A 237 6.99 0.99 1.22
C GLY A 237 7.81 -0.24 1.59
N ASP A 238 8.27 -1.02 0.62
CA ASP A 238 9.15 -2.18 0.84
C ASP A 238 10.60 -1.74 1.09
N PHE A 239 10.99 -0.61 0.52
CA PHE A 239 12.36 -0.10 0.55
C PHE A 239 12.63 0.89 1.68
N ALA A 240 11.66 1.76 1.96
CA ALA A 240 11.74 2.78 3.00
C ALA A 240 10.33 3.14 3.49
N GLN A 241 10.23 3.79 4.65
CA GLN A 241 8.95 4.22 5.18
C GLN A 241 8.32 5.33 4.32
N VAL A 242 7.06 5.16 3.91
CA VAL A 242 6.27 6.22 3.27
C VAL A 242 5.54 7.01 4.35
N VAL A 243 6.10 8.16 4.76
CA VAL A 243 5.55 8.96 5.87
C VAL A 243 4.16 9.51 5.57
N ALA A 244 3.96 10.00 4.35
CA ALA A 244 2.67 10.49 3.85
C ALA A 244 2.38 9.81 2.50
N ASN A 245 1.34 8.97 2.47
CA ASN A 245 0.96 8.29 1.23
C ASN A 245 0.07 9.17 0.35
N THR A 246 0.70 10.17 -0.27
CA THR A 246 0.13 11.03 -1.33
C THR A 246 0.99 10.93 -2.59
N PRO A 247 0.51 11.32 -3.78
CA PRO A 247 1.32 11.34 -4.99
C PRO A 247 2.63 12.10 -4.81
N GLU A 248 2.59 13.26 -4.16
CA GLU A 248 3.76 14.12 -3.89
C GLU A 248 4.73 13.47 -2.91
N GLY A 249 4.23 12.92 -1.79
CA GLY A 249 5.07 12.25 -0.81
C GLY A 249 5.80 11.04 -1.39
N ARG A 250 5.12 10.29 -2.26
CA ARG A 250 5.72 9.16 -2.99
C ARG A 250 6.75 9.62 -4.02
N ALA A 251 6.46 10.67 -4.77
CA ALA A 251 7.39 11.25 -5.74
C ALA A 251 8.66 11.80 -5.05
N GLN A 252 8.51 12.45 -3.90
CA GLN A 252 9.64 12.93 -3.08
C GLN A 252 10.53 11.78 -2.60
N LEU A 253 9.93 10.68 -2.12
CA LEU A 253 10.70 9.50 -1.71
C LEU A 253 11.47 8.89 -2.89
N LEU A 254 10.80 8.74 -4.04
CA LEU A 254 11.45 8.25 -5.27
C LEU A 254 12.60 9.16 -5.68
N GLN A 255 12.41 10.49 -5.65
CA GLN A 255 13.46 11.45 -5.98
C GLN A 255 14.64 11.37 -5.00
N GLN A 256 14.36 11.23 -3.71
CA GLN A 256 15.40 11.17 -2.67
C GLN A 256 16.33 9.95 -2.83
N TYR A 257 15.77 8.80 -3.23
CA TYR A 257 16.51 7.54 -3.32
C TYR A 257 16.64 7.03 -4.77
N HIS A 258 16.53 7.92 -5.76
CA HIS A 258 16.43 7.53 -7.17
C HIS A 258 17.60 6.65 -7.63
N ASP A 259 18.82 6.98 -7.18
CA ASP A 259 20.07 6.28 -7.54
C ASP A 259 20.15 4.86 -6.95
N TRP A 260 19.31 4.54 -5.96
CA TRP A 260 19.34 3.24 -5.30
C TRP A 260 18.60 2.18 -6.11
N PHE A 261 17.60 2.59 -6.90
CA PHE A 261 16.86 1.69 -7.78
C PHE A 261 17.74 1.17 -8.93
N GLY A 262 17.82 -0.16 -9.07
CA GLY A 262 18.71 -0.83 -10.02
C GLY A 262 20.17 -0.95 -9.54
N GLU A 263 20.49 -0.45 -8.34
CA GLU A 263 21.80 -0.60 -7.71
C GLU A 263 21.71 -1.53 -6.49
N ARG A 264 20.84 -1.18 -5.54
CA ARG A 264 20.62 -1.91 -4.28
C ARG A 264 19.14 -2.14 -3.97
N TRP A 265 18.26 -1.40 -4.62
CA TRP A 265 16.81 -1.56 -4.57
C TRP A 265 16.31 -2.09 -5.91
N TRP A 266 15.55 -3.18 -5.87
CA TRP A 266 15.10 -3.88 -7.06
C TRP A 266 13.58 -3.89 -7.08
N MET A 267 13.01 -2.98 -7.88
CA MET A 267 11.56 -2.81 -8.03
C MET A 267 10.98 -3.84 -9.00
N LEU A 268 9.88 -4.47 -8.61
CA LEU A 268 9.07 -5.34 -9.47
C LEU A 268 7.79 -4.60 -9.90
N PRO A 269 7.29 -4.84 -11.13
CA PRO A 269 6.08 -4.17 -11.59
C PRO A 269 4.82 -4.83 -11.01
N ASN A 270 4.04 -4.08 -10.23
CA ASN A 270 2.69 -4.48 -9.82
C ASN A 270 1.66 -3.39 -10.18
N PRO A 271 1.03 -3.47 -11.36
CA PRO A 271 -0.05 -2.56 -11.74
C PRO A 271 -1.41 -2.96 -11.16
N SER A 272 -1.52 -4.10 -10.46
CA SER A 272 -2.81 -4.63 -10.02
C SER A 272 -3.33 -4.00 -8.74
N TYR A 273 -2.42 -3.76 -7.79
CA TYR A 273 -2.73 -3.09 -6.54
C TYR A 273 -1.45 -2.50 -5.93
N GLY A 274 -1.59 -1.83 -4.80
CA GLY A 274 -0.49 -1.32 -4.00
C GLY A 274 -0.82 0.07 -3.48
N SER A 275 0.02 0.58 -2.57
CA SER A 275 -0.19 1.88 -1.92
C SER A 275 -0.21 3.08 -2.88
N TRP A 276 0.18 2.90 -4.15
CA TRP A 276 0.05 3.92 -5.19
C TRP A 276 -1.42 4.22 -5.52
N GLU A 277 -2.31 3.23 -5.43
CA GLU A 277 -3.72 3.37 -5.76
C GLU A 277 -4.49 4.21 -4.72
N PRO A 278 -4.46 3.89 -3.40
CA PRO A 278 -5.13 4.69 -2.38
C PRO A 278 -4.58 6.10 -2.19
N ALA A 279 -3.35 6.38 -2.64
CA ALA A 279 -2.81 7.73 -2.66
C ALA A 279 -3.68 8.70 -3.50
N LEU A 280 -4.46 8.18 -4.46
CA LEU A 280 -5.35 8.97 -5.33
C LEU A 280 -6.71 9.31 -4.70
N PHE A 281 -7.07 8.68 -3.58
CA PHE A 281 -8.35 8.89 -2.91
C PHE A 281 -8.21 9.05 -1.39
N ASN A 282 -7.12 9.70 -0.94
CA ASN A 282 -6.85 10.02 0.46
C ASN A 282 -6.73 8.81 1.40
N ASN A 283 -6.35 7.65 0.87
CA ASN A 283 -6.22 6.41 1.64
C ASN A 283 -7.53 5.89 2.25
N ASP A 284 -8.67 6.38 1.77
CA ASP A 284 -9.96 6.08 2.35
C ASP A 284 -10.69 4.96 1.59
N PHE A 285 -10.47 3.73 2.05
CA PHE A 285 -11.15 2.55 1.55
C PHE A 285 -12.64 2.45 1.98
N THR A 286 -13.13 3.36 2.83
CA THR A 286 -14.57 3.41 3.17
C THR A 286 -15.40 4.03 2.04
N GLN A 287 -14.77 4.71 1.10
CA GLN A 287 -15.42 5.20 -0.11
C GLN A 287 -15.92 4.05 -0.99
N SER A 288 -17.08 4.27 -1.62
CA SER A 288 -17.64 3.32 -2.56
C SER A 288 -16.68 3.06 -3.72
N ARG A 289 -16.75 1.85 -4.31
CA ARG A 289 -15.98 1.49 -5.50
C ARG A 289 -16.12 2.51 -6.63
N ALA A 290 -17.33 3.06 -6.83
CA ALA A 290 -17.60 4.08 -7.83
C ALA A 290 -16.90 5.42 -7.54
N ALA A 291 -16.87 5.86 -6.27
CA ALA A 291 -16.15 7.07 -5.87
C ALA A 291 -14.63 6.93 -6.07
N ARG A 292 -14.07 5.78 -5.66
CA ARG A 292 -12.64 5.47 -5.89
C ARG A 292 -12.32 5.41 -7.38
N HIS A 293 -13.15 4.77 -8.19
CA HIS A 293 -13.01 4.78 -9.65
C HIS A 293 -13.01 6.21 -10.21
N GLN A 294 -13.94 7.07 -9.79
CA GLN A 294 -14.00 8.44 -10.26
C GLN A 294 -12.76 9.25 -9.87
N ALA A 295 -12.19 9.03 -8.67
CA ALA A 295 -10.94 9.65 -8.26
C ALA A 295 -9.76 9.24 -9.17
N LYS A 296 -9.68 7.96 -9.57
CA LYS A 296 -8.67 7.49 -10.54
C LYS A 296 -8.83 8.17 -11.90
N VAL A 297 -10.07 8.30 -12.39
CA VAL A 297 -10.36 8.99 -13.66
C VAL A 297 -9.89 10.45 -13.60
N GLN A 298 -10.14 11.14 -12.48
CA GLN A 298 -9.70 12.53 -12.28
C GLN A 298 -8.17 12.67 -12.17
N ALA A 299 -7.49 11.63 -11.71
CA ALA A 299 -6.03 11.61 -11.60
C ALA A 299 -5.31 11.33 -12.94
N LEU A 300 -6.02 11.01 -14.02
CA LEU A 300 -5.40 10.82 -15.33
C LEU A 300 -4.87 12.14 -15.89
N GLU A 301 -3.64 12.10 -16.39
CA GLU A 301 -3.04 13.23 -17.11
C GLU A 301 -3.55 13.27 -18.56
N LEU A 302 -4.18 14.38 -18.93
CA LEU A 302 -4.61 14.62 -20.31
C LEU A 302 -3.58 15.51 -21.01
N ALA A 303 -3.27 15.19 -22.26
CA ALA A 303 -2.49 16.08 -23.11
C ALA A 303 -3.23 17.43 -23.24
N GLN A 304 -2.53 18.52 -22.91
CA GLN A 304 -3.02 19.89 -23.10
C GLN A 304 -2.79 20.37 -24.54
#